data_AF-A0AAW0Z5Z8-F1
#
_entry.id   AF-A0AAW0Z5Z8-F1
#
_cell.length_a   1.000
_cell.length_b   1.000
_cell.length_c   1.000
_cell.angle_alpha   90.00
_cell.angle_beta   90.00
_cell.angle_gamma   90.00
#
_symmetry.space_group_name_H-M   'P 1'
#
loop_
_entity.id
_entity.type
_entity.pdbx_description
1 polymer ?
#
loop_
_entity_poly.entity_id
_entity_poly.type
_entity_poly.pdbx_seq_one_letter_code
_entity_poly.pdbx_strand_id
1 'polypeptide(L)'
;MEPQQPRDTTYFRPPTVLEILLLGLAYLGYLIFNTFVYKPCTSPLKDLPGPPGGTSRNGHVNDIINMHSNTVLEWIDTYGPTFLVRGPYGVHHRIFTVDTRALNHVLSHDSIYTKTGIVRRLIRRYIKEGLLVSEGDRHRVQKKVAQKLFVGNGFKGTGVMVREEAHRLRQVLTELCSNPNLTTPYSPHNADMPESHREVDMYKASTRSMFDVIGRVSIDHHFNTIGDWEGEGSKLFKKLVHMQQPTGGNRGLRLLLSLYFPIVDKIWACDNSNLVNEAMDTLGAIARKTKSERQIEIDQGRRESEEDNRDLLTMMLRHNSNESLGHDQKLSDEEIEGQLATFLFAGSETTASTLSLGLYHMSCDPAIQTRLRTEILACEGDLPYEQIDELPYLDAVAKEIFRMEPAISGTIRQAQKDDIIPLAQPVQLNDGRVVSELKIRKGQLVHVPIEHLHRSTSIWGPAAGTFDPNRFYSPPLRSSDQIHESASSRSSKRDDGPGITSNFMTFLDGPRRCVGYKLAIMEVKLILYTLLREFEFGLVQGGGKILRWNMLSNRPFVSGTLTSRGSRLPLVIKPYRGDDTAKKDEVEVK
;
A
#
# COMPACT_ATOMS: atom_id res chain seq x y z
N MET A 1 -64.05 -23.70 -47.91
CA MET A 1 -62.80 -24.34 -47.48
C MET A 1 -61.70 -23.83 -48.40
N GLU A 2 -61.00 -22.78 -47.97
CA GLU A 2 -59.76 -22.31 -48.61
C GLU A 2 -58.58 -23.16 -48.12
N PRO A 3 -57.59 -23.47 -48.98
CA PRO A 3 -56.42 -24.24 -48.58
C PRO A 3 -55.52 -23.39 -47.66
N GLN A 4 -55.23 -23.91 -46.47
CA GLN A 4 -54.27 -23.32 -45.54
C GLN A 4 -52.87 -23.28 -46.18
N GLN A 5 -52.30 -22.08 -46.31
CA GLN A 5 -50.88 -21.91 -46.66
C GLN A 5 -49.99 -22.56 -45.57
N PRO A 6 -48.91 -23.26 -45.95
CA PRO A 6 -47.97 -23.82 -44.98
C PRO A 6 -47.26 -22.68 -44.24
N ARG A 7 -47.25 -22.76 -42.91
CA ARG A 7 -46.47 -21.85 -42.07
C ARG A 7 -44.99 -22.04 -42.37
N ASP A 8 -44.33 -20.99 -42.85
CA ASP A 8 -42.88 -20.91 -43.00
C ASP A 8 -42.21 -21.19 -41.65
N THR A 9 -41.73 -22.41 -41.46
CA THR A 9 -40.81 -22.74 -40.39
C THR A 9 -39.42 -22.32 -40.84
N THR A 10 -39.00 -21.10 -40.48
CA THR A 10 -37.60 -20.68 -40.64
C THR A 10 -36.70 -21.62 -39.85
N TYR A 11 -36.08 -22.58 -40.55
CA TYR A 11 -35.10 -23.49 -39.99
C TYR A 11 -33.85 -22.70 -39.57
N PHE A 12 -33.64 -22.55 -38.27
CA PHE A 12 -32.39 -22.02 -37.73
C PHE A 12 -31.27 -23.02 -38.03
N ARG A 13 -30.43 -22.74 -39.04
CA ARG A 13 -29.21 -23.52 -39.27
C ARG A 13 -28.12 -23.05 -38.31
N PRO A 14 -27.39 -23.95 -37.64
CA PRO A 14 -26.22 -23.56 -36.88
C PRO A 14 -25.15 -22.99 -37.84
N PRO A 15 -24.40 -21.96 -37.42
CA PRO A 15 -23.35 -21.39 -38.25
C PRO A 15 -22.29 -22.43 -38.59
N THR A 16 -21.85 -22.43 -39.84
CA THR A 16 -20.76 -23.29 -40.31
C THR A 16 -19.44 -22.89 -39.64
N VAL A 17 -18.48 -23.82 -39.56
CA VAL A 17 -17.14 -23.55 -39.00
C VAL A 17 -16.48 -22.36 -39.71
N LEU A 18 -16.67 -22.23 -41.02
CA LEU A 18 -16.15 -21.11 -41.81
C LEU A 18 -16.79 -19.77 -41.41
N GLU A 19 -18.11 -19.73 -41.20
CA GLU A 19 -18.81 -18.51 -40.74
C GLU A 19 -18.34 -18.09 -39.35
N ILE A 20 -18.12 -19.06 -38.44
CA ILE A 20 -17.59 -18.78 -37.10
C ILE A 20 -16.16 -18.20 -37.20
N LEU A 21 -15.30 -18.76 -38.05
CA LEU A 21 -13.94 -18.27 -38.25
C LEU A 21 -13.92 -16.87 -38.89
N LEU A 22 -14.77 -16.61 -39.89
CA LEU A 22 -14.87 -15.30 -40.54
C LEU A 22 -15.41 -14.24 -39.58
N LEU A 23 -16.43 -14.56 -38.78
CA LEU A 23 -16.93 -13.68 -37.71
C LEU A 23 -15.83 -13.40 -36.67
N GLY A 24 -15.05 -14.42 -36.31
CA GLY A 24 -13.91 -14.28 -35.40
C GLY A 24 -12.82 -13.34 -35.94
N LEU A 25 -12.46 -13.48 -37.22
CA LEU A 25 -11.50 -12.61 -37.90
C LEU A 25 -12.01 -11.18 -38.06
N ALA A 26 -13.28 -11.00 -38.43
CA ALA A 26 -13.91 -9.68 -38.53
C ALA A 26 -13.96 -8.99 -37.16
N TYR A 27 -14.31 -9.73 -36.11
CA TYR A 27 -14.30 -9.23 -34.74
C TYR A 27 -12.88 -8.85 -34.28
N LEU A 28 -11.88 -9.67 -34.58
CA LEU A 28 -10.48 -9.36 -34.31
C LEU A 28 -10.02 -8.10 -35.06
N GLY A 29 -10.37 -7.97 -36.34
CA GLY A 29 -10.09 -6.79 -37.16
C GLY A 29 -10.74 -5.53 -36.57
N TYR A 30 -12.00 -5.62 -36.15
CA TYR A 30 -12.69 -4.55 -35.43
C TYR A 30 -11.99 -4.19 -34.12
N LEU A 31 -11.57 -5.17 -33.32
CA LEU A 31 -10.86 -4.92 -32.06
C LEU A 31 -9.52 -4.22 -32.28
N ILE A 32 -8.76 -4.63 -33.31
CA ILE A 32 -7.49 -4.01 -33.69
C ILE A 32 -7.74 -2.58 -34.15
N PHE A 33 -8.65 -2.36 -35.11
CA PHE A 33 -8.98 -1.01 -35.59
C PHE A 33 -9.47 -0.11 -34.46
N ASN A 34 -10.38 -0.60 -33.62
CA ASN A 34 -10.92 0.14 -32.50
C ASN A 34 -9.83 0.53 -31.49
N THR A 35 -8.90 -0.37 -31.21
CA THR A 35 -7.85 -0.16 -30.19
C THR A 35 -6.70 0.70 -30.70
N PHE A 36 -6.20 0.44 -31.91
CA PHE A 36 -5.00 1.09 -32.44
C PHE A 36 -5.30 2.35 -33.25
N VAL A 37 -6.50 2.50 -33.81
CA VAL A 37 -6.85 3.63 -34.69
C VAL A 37 -7.94 4.50 -34.06
N TYR A 38 -9.13 3.93 -33.85
CA TYR A 38 -10.30 4.72 -33.41
C TYR A 38 -10.10 5.37 -32.04
N LYS A 39 -9.70 4.60 -31.02
CA LYS A 39 -9.53 5.13 -29.66
C LYS A 39 -8.45 6.22 -29.56
N PRO A 40 -7.24 6.05 -30.11
CA PRO A 40 -6.23 7.11 -30.09
C PRO A 40 -6.67 8.36 -30.86
N CYS A 41 -7.17 8.19 -32.09
CA CYS A 41 -7.54 9.33 -32.96
C CYS A 41 -8.73 10.13 -32.44
N THR A 42 -9.68 9.46 -31.78
CA THR A 42 -10.87 10.13 -31.24
C THR A 42 -10.70 10.57 -29.79
N SER A 43 -9.63 10.19 -29.10
CA SER A 43 -9.42 10.48 -27.67
C SER A 43 -9.56 11.98 -27.37
N PRO A 44 -10.33 12.38 -26.33
CA PRO A 44 -10.39 13.78 -25.91
C PRO A 44 -9.06 14.28 -25.33
N LEU A 45 -8.14 13.37 -25.03
CA LEU A 45 -6.81 13.67 -24.46
C LEU A 45 -5.71 13.75 -25.53
N LYS A 46 -6.04 13.61 -26.82
CA LYS A 46 -5.03 13.57 -27.90
C LYS A 46 -4.21 14.84 -28.00
N ASP A 47 -4.82 15.98 -27.66
CA ASP A 47 -4.21 17.31 -27.73
C ASP A 47 -3.57 17.73 -26.39
N LEU A 48 -3.67 16.91 -25.34
CA LEU A 48 -3.01 17.17 -24.07
C LEU A 48 -1.48 16.99 -24.24
N PRO A 49 -0.65 17.96 -23.82
CA PRO A 49 0.79 17.85 -23.94
C PRO A 49 1.33 16.70 -23.09
N GLY A 50 2.46 16.13 -23.48
CA GLY A 50 3.10 15.04 -22.73
C GLY A 50 4.44 14.63 -23.31
N PRO A 51 5.20 13.78 -22.60
CA PRO A 51 6.52 13.35 -23.01
C PRO A 51 6.53 12.65 -24.37
N PRO A 52 7.63 12.80 -25.14
CA PRO A 52 7.78 12.12 -26.42
C PRO A 52 7.86 10.59 -26.23
N GLY A 53 7.52 9.85 -27.28
CA GLY A 53 7.58 8.39 -27.29
C GLY A 53 6.29 7.71 -26.82
N GLY A 54 6.42 6.64 -26.04
CA GLY A 54 5.30 5.89 -25.50
C GLY A 54 4.60 4.95 -26.47
N THR A 55 5.20 4.66 -27.63
CA THR A 55 4.70 3.71 -28.64
C THR A 55 5.28 2.30 -28.48
N SER A 56 6.23 2.12 -27.55
CA SER A 56 6.85 0.82 -27.24
C SER A 56 5.85 -0.15 -26.59
N ARG A 57 6.24 -1.42 -26.45
CA ARG A 57 5.43 -2.45 -25.76
C ARG A 57 4.92 -2.01 -24.39
N ASN A 58 5.67 -1.19 -23.66
CA ASN A 58 5.29 -0.76 -22.31
C ASN A 58 4.74 0.68 -22.26
N GLY A 59 4.77 1.43 -23.37
CA GLY A 59 4.48 2.86 -23.35
C GLY A 59 5.39 3.61 -22.38
N HIS A 60 4.82 4.54 -21.61
CA HIS A 60 5.50 5.25 -20.51
C HIS A 60 5.40 4.51 -19.17
N VAL A 61 4.82 3.30 -19.12
CA VAL A 61 4.56 2.60 -17.85
C VAL A 61 5.87 2.31 -17.10
N ASN A 62 6.93 1.92 -17.81
CA ASN A 62 8.23 1.62 -17.21
C ASN A 62 8.85 2.84 -16.54
N ASP A 63 8.78 4.01 -17.17
CA ASP A 63 9.30 5.26 -16.60
C ASP A 63 8.50 5.66 -15.36
N ILE A 64 7.17 5.52 -15.43
CA ILE A 64 6.25 5.85 -14.33
C ILE A 64 6.44 4.94 -13.12
N ILE A 65 6.81 3.67 -13.29
CA ILE A 65 7.05 2.74 -12.16
C ILE A 65 8.50 2.76 -11.67
N ASN A 66 9.40 3.45 -12.38
CA ASN A 66 10.80 3.55 -11.99
C ASN A 66 11.01 4.67 -10.95
N MET A 67 10.91 4.31 -9.67
CA MET A 67 11.06 5.24 -8.54
C MET A 67 12.50 5.67 -8.24
N HIS A 68 13.46 5.28 -9.09
CA HIS A 68 14.87 5.69 -8.98
C HIS A 68 15.24 6.78 -9.97
N SER A 69 14.36 7.08 -10.92
CA SER A 69 14.58 8.08 -11.93
C SER A 69 13.86 9.38 -11.59
N ASN A 70 14.48 10.50 -11.92
CA ASN A 70 13.85 11.82 -11.85
C ASN A 70 13.02 12.14 -13.10
N THR A 71 12.99 11.26 -14.10
CA THR A 71 12.30 11.48 -15.39
C THR A 71 10.87 12.00 -15.25
N VAL A 72 10.08 11.46 -14.32
CA VAL A 72 8.68 11.90 -14.15
C VAL A 72 8.60 13.27 -13.47
N LEU A 73 9.54 13.58 -12.55
CA LEU A 73 9.65 14.93 -11.97
C LEU A 73 10.04 15.95 -13.05
N GLU A 74 10.99 15.61 -13.92
CA GLU A 74 11.36 16.43 -15.08
C GLU A 74 10.18 16.66 -16.03
N TRP A 75 9.31 15.65 -16.22
CA TRP A 75 8.07 15.81 -16.98
C TRP A 75 7.07 16.75 -16.29
N ILE A 76 6.94 16.68 -14.96
CA ILE A 76 6.10 17.62 -14.21
C ILE A 76 6.62 19.05 -14.36
N ASP A 77 7.95 19.24 -14.29
CA ASP A 77 8.57 20.57 -14.47
C ASP A 77 8.41 21.09 -15.92
N THR A 78 8.45 20.20 -16.91
CA THR A 78 8.37 20.55 -18.33
C THR A 78 6.94 20.81 -18.81
N TYR A 79 5.99 19.93 -18.45
CA TYR A 79 4.62 19.94 -18.97
C TYR A 79 3.60 20.50 -17.97
N GLY A 80 4.04 20.85 -16.75
CA GLY A 80 3.18 21.28 -15.67
C GLY A 80 2.55 20.10 -14.90
N PRO A 81 1.60 20.40 -13.99
CA PRO A 81 1.07 19.40 -13.06
C PRO A 81 0.17 18.36 -13.71
N THR A 82 -0.29 18.56 -14.94
CA THR A 82 -1.21 17.65 -15.63
C THR A 82 -0.81 17.47 -17.09
N PHE A 83 -0.51 16.23 -17.48
CA PHE A 83 -0.04 15.89 -18.83
C PHE A 83 -0.48 14.50 -19.29
N LEU A 84 -0.33 14.24 -20.59
CA LEU A 84 -0.67 12.98 -21.25
C LEU A 84 0.45 11.95 -21.05
N VAL A 85 0.09 10.75 -20.62
CA VAL A 85 0.97 9.59 -20.72
C VAL A 85 0.32 8.46 -21.50
N ARG A 86 1.14 7.65 -22.16
CA ARG A 86 0.68 6.57 -23.03
C ARG A 86 0.92 5.21 -22.37
N GLY A 87 -0.10 4.37 -22.42
CA GLY A 87 0.02 2.96 -22.04
C GLY A 87 0.74 2.12 -23.10
N PRO A 88 0.81 0.79 -22.91
CA PRO A 88 1.37 -0.16 -23.86
C PRO A 88 0.98 0.13 -25.31
N TYR A 89 1.96 0.09 -26.22
CA TYR A 89 1.80 0.33 -27.66
C TYR A 89 1.23 1.70 -28.05
N GLY A 90 1.22 2.68 -27.14
CA GLY A 90 0.69 4.01 -27.42
C GLY A 90 -0.84 4.11 -27.46
N VAL A 91 -1.57 3.00 -27.33
CA VAL A 91 -3.01 2.96 -27.64
C VAL A 91 -3.90 3.55 -26.55
N HIS A 92 -3.41 3.57 -25.30
CA HIS A 92 -4.16 4.07 -24.16
C HIS A 92 -3.64 5.45 -23.75
N HIS A 93 -4.35 6.50 -24.14
CA HIS A 93 -4.14 7.85 -23.60
C HIS A 93 -4.63 7.88 -22.14
N ARG A 94 -3.77 8.35 -21.23
CA ARG A 94 -4.01 8.43 -19.80
C ARG A 94 -3.62 9.81 -19.27
N ILE A 95 -4.34 10.28 -18.27
CA ILE A 95 -4.00 11.51 -17.56
C ILE A 95 -2.99 11.16 -16.47
N PHE A 96 -1.86 11.85 -16.45
CA PHE A 96 -0.96 11.89 -15.30
C PHE A 96 -1.08 13.26 -14.65
N THR A 97 -1.41 13.31 -13.36
CA THR A 97 -1.66 14.59 -12.70
C THR A 97 -1.23 14.61 -11.22
N VAL A 98 -0.54 15.68 -10.82
CA VAL A 98 -0.33 16.09 -9.43
C VAL A 98 -1.22 17.30 -9.06
N ASP A 99 -2.14 17.71 -9.94
CA ASP A 99 -3.09 18.79 -9.68
C ASP A 99 -4.06 18.39 -8.57
N THR A 100 -4.08 19.16 -7.50
CA THR A 100 -4.80 18.84 -6.28
C THR A 100 -6.31 18.83 -6.48
N ARG A 101 -6.85 19.71 -7.34
CA ARG A 101 -8.29 19.76 -7.66
C ARG A 101 -8.70 18.57 -8.53
N ALA A 102 -7.89 18.22 -9.51
CA ALA A 102 -8.12 17.04 -10.35
C ALA A 102 -8.12 15.75 -9.51
N LEU A 103 -7.13 15.59 -8.63
CA LEU A 103 -7.02 14.44 -7.74
C LEU A 103 -8.19 14.36 -6.75
N ASN A 104 -8.59 15.49 -6.15
CA ASN A 104 -9.77 15.57 -5.28
C ASN A 104 -11.05 15.15 -6.00
N HIS A 105 -11.23 15.60 -7.24
CA HIS A 105 -12.37 15.20 -8.07
C HIS A 105 -12.38 13.69 -8.30
N VAL A 106 -11.27 13.13 -8.80
CA VAL A 106 -11.16 11.71 -9.13
C VAL A 106 -11.34 10.81 -7.90
N LEU A 107 -10.77 11.19 -6.75
CA LEU A 107 -10.83 10.37 -5.53
C LEU A 107 -12.17 10.49 -4.78
N SER A 108 -12.89 11.60 -4.94
CA SER A 108 -14.21 11.76 -4.32
C SER A 108 -15.37 11.14 -5.11
N HIS A 109 -15.20 10.91 -6.41
CA HIS A 109 -16.21 10.29 -7.28
C HIS A 109 -15.94 8.78 -7.48
N ASP A 110 -15.97 8.00 -6.41
CA ASP A 110 -15.62 6.57 -6.39
C ASP A 110 -16.56 5.66 -7.20
N SER A 111 -17.76 6.14 -7.55
CA SER A 111 -18.69 5.46 -8.47
C SER A 111 -18.33 5.66 -9.95
N ILE A 112 -17.60 6.73 -10.27
CA ILE A 112 -17.12 7.04 -11.62
C ILE A 112 -15.73 6.45 -11.83
N TYR A 113 -14.85 6.58 -10.84
CA TYR A 113 -13.44 6.24 -10.94
C TYR A 113 -13.11 5.00 -10.13
N THR A 114 -13.05 3.85 -10.79
CA THR A 114 -12.79 2.55 -10.14
C THR A 114 -11.46 1.95 -10.56
N LYS A 115 -10.98 0.90 -9.89
CA LYS A 115 -9.83 0.13 -10.37
C LYS A 115 -10.19 -0.59 -11.67
N THR A 116 -9.22 -0.74 -12.57
CA THR A 116 -9.41 -1.51 -13.81
C THR A 116 -9.73 -2.97 -13.51
N GLY A 117 -10.44 -3.65 -14.41
CA GLY A 117 -10.77 -5.07 -14.25
C GLY A 117 -9.54 -5.97 -14.10
N ILE A 118 -8.43 -5.64 -14.77
CA ILE A 118 -7.17 -6.38 -14.66
C ILE A 118 -6.53 -6.23 -13.28
N VAL A 119 -6.49 -5.00 -12.74
CA VAL A 119 -5.98 -4.74 -11.38
C VAL A 119 -6.86 -5.44 -10.35
N ARG A 120 -8.19 -5.39 -10.49
CA ARG A 120 -9.11 -6.09 -9.58
C ARG A 120 -8.91 -7.61 -9.60
N ARG A 121 -8.71 -8.22 -10.77
CA ARG A 121 -8.43 -9.66 -10.89
C ARG A 121 -7.09 -10.03 -10.26
N LEU A 122 -6.05 -9.22 -10.50
CA LEU A 122 -4.74 -9.43 -9.90
C LEU A 122 -4.84 -9.40 -8.37
N ILE A 123 -5.48 -8.37 -7.82
CA ILE A 123 -5.66 -8.25 -6.37
C ILE A 123 -6.49 -9.41 -5.82
N ARG A 124 -7.62 -9.76 -6.45
CA ARG A 124 -8.48 -10.88 -6.04
C ARG A 124 -7.75 -12.20 -5.90
N ARG A 125 -6.75 -12.46 -6.75
CA ARG A 125 -5.91 -13.66 -6.65
C ARG A 125 -5.27 -13.79 -5.27
N TYR A 126 -4.80 -12.69 -4.68
CA TYR A 126 -4.04 -12.67 -3.44
C TYR A 126 -4.88 -12.47 -2.19
N ILE A 127 -6.04 -11.82 -2.28
CA ILE A 127 -6.83 -11.42 -1.09
C ILE A 127 -8.33 -11.72 -1.19
N LYS A 128 -8.76 -12.52 -2.18
CA LYS A 128 -10.17 -12.95 -2.40
C LYS A 128 -11.14 -11.75 -2.49
N GLU A 129 -12.38 -11.88 -2.03
CA GLU A 129 -13.42 -10.83 -2.09
C GLU A 129 -13.38 -9.85 -0.90
N GLY A 130 -12.17 -9.43 -0.52
CA GLY A 130 -11.98 -8.45 0.54
C GLY A 130 -12.02 -6.98 0.09
N LEU A 131 -11.75 -6.08 1.04
CA LEU A 131 -11.99 -4.64 0.90
C LEU A 131 -11.27 -4.00 -0.29
N LEU A 132 -10.07 -4.46 -0.60
CA LEU A 132 -9.27 -3.83 -1.65
C LEU A 132 -9.76 -4.22 -3.08
N VAL A 133 -10.52 -5.32 -3.22
CA VAL A 133 -11.12 -5.76 -4.51
C VAL A 133 -12.49 -5.14 -4.77
N SER A 134 -13.23 -4.84 -3.71
CA SER A 134 -14.60 -4.35 -3.80
C SER A 134 -14.66 -2.92 -4.36
N GLU A 135 -15.72 -2.65 -5.12
CA GLU A 135 -15.99 -1.35 -5.73
C GLU A 135 -17.44 -0.88 -5.41
N GLY A 136 -17.72 0.41 -5.56
CA GLY A 136 -19.07 0.97 -5.35
C GLY A 136 -19.66 0.70 -3.96
N ASP A 137 -20.97 0.43 -3.91
CA ASP A 137 -21.72 0.25 -2.66
C ASP A 137 -21.20 -0.92 -1.83
N ARG A 138 -20.77 -2.00 -2.49
CA ARG A 138 -20.21 -3.15 -1.79
C ARG A 138 -18.96 -2.80 -0.99
N HIS A 139 -18.09 -1.97 -1.57
CA HIS A 139 -16.95 -1.43 -0.83
C HIS A 139 -17.37 -0.56 0.35
N ARG A 140 -18.43 0.26 0.21
CA ARG A 140 -18.91 1.13 1.30
C ARG A 140 -19.40 0.30 2.49
N VAL A 141 -20.11 -0.79 2.24
CA VAL A 141 -20.55 -1.72 3.29
C VAL A 141 -19.35 -2.37 3.97
N GLN A 142 -18.46 -3.02 3.21
CA GLN A 142 -17.27 -3.66 3.78
C GLN A 142 -16.41 -2.67 4.58
N LYS A 143 -16.18 -1.46 4.05
CA LYS A 143 -15.42 -0.39 4.72
C LYS A 143 -16.09 0.05 6.01
N LYS A 144 -17.41 0.25 6.02
CA LYS A 144 -18.16 0.67 7.21
C LYS A 144 -18.01 -0.33 8.35
N VAL A 145 -18.01 -1.64 8.06
CA VAL A 145 -17.80 -2.68 9.07
C VAL A 145 -16.36 -2.63 9.59
N ALA A 146 -15.39 -2.65 8.67
CA ALA A 146 -13.97 -2.65 9.00
C ALA A 146 -13.50 -1.40 9.77
N GLN A 147 -14.08 -0.24 9.48
CA GLN A 147 -13.77 1.03 10.15
C GLN A 147 -14.08 1.02 11.64
N LYS A 148 -15.01 0.17 12.10
CA LYS A 148 -15.38 0.10 13.52
C LYS A 148 -14.20 -0.31 14.41
N LEU A 149 -13.24 -1.07 13.88
CA LEU A 149 -12.02 -1.48 14.60
C LEU A 149 -11.12 -0.30 14.96
N PHE A 150 -11.10 0.73 14.11
CA PHE A 150 -10.17 1.86 14.21
C PHE A 150 -10.78 3.10 14.87
N VAL A 151 -11.86 2.92 15.63
CA VAL A 151 -12.55 3.98 16.37
C VAL A 151 -12.86 3.54 17.80
N GLY A 152 -12.95 4.50 18.72
CA GLY A 152 -13.34 4.25 20.11
C GLY A 152 -12.44 3.25 20.84
N ASN A 153 -13.06 2.34 21.61
CA ASN A 153 -12.36 1.41 22.50
C ASN A 153 -11.57 0.32 21.74
N GLY A 154 -11.98 -0.06 20.52
CA GLY A 154 -11.21 -1.01 19.68
C GLY A 154 -9.81 -0.50 19.35
N PHE A 155 -9.66 0.81 19.16
CA PHE A 155 -8.37 1.43 18.87
C PHE A 155 -7.44 1.45 20.09
N LYS A 156 -7.96 1.69 21.31
CA LYS A 156 -7.16 1.66 22.54
C LYS A 156 -6.57 0.28 22.81
N GLY A 157 -7.38 -0.78 22.67
CA GLY A 157 -6.92 -2.15 22.83
C GLY A 157 -5.81 -2.54 21.84
N THR A 158 -5.87 -1.97 20.63
CA THR A 158 -4.84 -2.18 19.61
C THR A 158 -3.47 -1.60 20.02
N GLY A 159 -3.44 -0.45 20.70
CA GLY A 159 -2.18 0.16 21.15
C GLY A 159 -1.38 -0.70 22.14
N VAL A 160 -2.07 -1.48 22.97
CA VAL A 160 -1.42 -2.45 23.87
C VAL A 160 -0.80 -3.59 23.06
N MET A 161 -1.53 -4.16 22.10
CA MET A 161 -1.02 -5.25 21.25
C MET A 161 0.21 -4.83 20.45
N VAL A 162 0.18 -3.63 19.86
CA VAL A 162 1.31 -3.08 19.09
C VAL A 162 2.53 -2.86 20.00
N ARG A 163 2.33 -2.36 21.22
CA ARG A 163 3.41 -2.16 22.19
C ARG A 163 4.05 -3.48 22.60
N GLU A 164 3.25 -4.48 22.94
CA GLU A 164 3.77 -5.81 23.29
C GLU A 164 4.63 -6.40 22.17
N GLU A 165 4.19 -6.21 20.92
CA GLU A 165 4.94 -6.68 19.76
C GLU A 165 6.20 -5.83 19.49
N ALA A 166 6.17 -4.53 19.77
CA ALA A 166 7.37 -3.68 19.76
C ALA A 166 8.40 -4.13 20.81
N HIS A 167 7.97 -4.51 22.01
CA HIS A 167 8.85 -5.07 23.04
C HIS A 167 9.40 -6.43 22.64
N ARG A 168 8.61 -7.26 21.97
CA ARG A 168 9.06 -8.54 21.44
C ARG A 168 10.14 -8.36 20.37
N LEU A 169 9.93 -7.43 19.44
CA LEU A 169 10.94 -7.05 18.46
C LEU A 169 12.22 -6.55 19.14
N ARG A 170 12.10 -5.66 20.14
CA ARG A 170 13.24 -5.20 20.95
C ARG A 170 13.99 -6.39 21.56
N GLN A 171 13.28 -7.31 22.24
CA GLN A 171 13.89 -8.45 22.90
C GLN A 171 14.69 -9.31 21.91
N VAL A 172 14.11 -9.65 20.76
CA VAL A 172 14.79 -10.42 19.72
C VAL A 172 16.05 -9.70 19.22
N LEU A 173 15.99 -8.38 19.02
CA LEU A 173 17.15 -7.59 18.62
C LEU A 173 18.22 -7.54 19.72
N THR A 174 17.82 -7.45 21.00
CA THR A 174 18.74 -7.51 22.14
C THR A 174 19.44 -8.87 22.21
N GLU A 175 18.71 -9.97 22.03
CA GLU A 175 19.26 -11.33 22.00
C GLU A 175 20.27 -11.50 20.85
N LEU A 176 19.95 -10.97 19.66
CA LEU A 176 20.86 -11.00 18.51
C LEU A 176 22.14 -10.21 18.76
N CYS A 177 22.06 -9.05 19.41
CA CYS A 177 23.23 -8.25 19.78
C CYS A 177 24.05 -8.90 20.92
N SER A 178 23.39 -9.65 21.81
CA SER A 178 24.05 -10.29 22.96
C SER A 178 24.70 -11.63 22.60
N ASN A 179 24.26 -12.28 21.51
CA ASN A 179 24.79 -13.55 21.03
C ASN A 179 25.26 -13.45 19.57
N PRO A 180 26.56 -13.15 19.32
CA PRO A 180 27.11 -13.03 17.97
C PRO A 180 26.94 -14.30 17.11
N ASN A 181 26.89 -15.48 17.74
CA ASN A 181 26.78 -16.77 17.05
C ASN A 181 25.35 -17.16 16.70
N LEU A 182 24.34 -16.54 17.33
CA LEU A 182 22.95 -16.77 16.96
C LEU A 182 22.75 -16.36 15.51
N THR A 183 21.99 -17.13 14.73
CA THR A 183 21.72 -16.83 13.31
C THR A 183 20.23 -16.96 13.04
N THR A 184 19.67 -15.99 12.33
CA THR A 184 18.25 -16.01 11.92
C THR A 184 18.13 -15.70 10.42
N PRO A 185 16.97 -15.97 9.78
CA PRO A 185 16.75 -15.65 8.37
C PRO A 185 16.85 -14.16 8.01
N TYR A 186 16.80 -13.28 9.01
CA TYR A 186 16.91 -11.82 8.87
C TYR A 186 18.15 -11.27 9.56
N SER A 187 19.02 -12.10 10.11
CA SER A 187 20.31 -11.69 10.67
C SER A 187 21.31 -12.85 10.56
N PRO A 188 21.87 -13.07 9.35
CA PRO A 188 22.92 -14.07 9.17
C PRO A 188 24.17 -13.68 9.96
N HIS A 189 24.90 -14.66 10.49
CA HIS A 189 26.18 -14.41 11.15
C HIS A 189 27.17 -13.74 10.18
N ASN A 190 27.80 -12.67 10.65
CA ASN A 190 28.82 -11.92 9.93
C ASN A 190 30.06 -11.83 10.83
N ALA A 191 31.09 -12.62 10.51
CA ALA A 191 32.31 -12.72 11.30
C ALA A 191 33.19 -11.46 11.26
N ASP A 192 32.96 -10.58 10.27
CA ASP A 192 33.75 -9.37 10.07
C ASP A 192 33.23 -8.17 10.89
N MET A 193 32.15 -8.37 11.67
CA MET A 193 31.53 -7.33 12.49
C MET A 193 32.06 -7.36 13.94
N PRO A 194 32.23 -6.20 14.61
CA PRO A 194 32.55 -6.16 16.03
C PRO A 194 31.50 -6.91 16.86
N GLU A 195 31.91 -7.55 17.97
CA GLU A 195 31.00 -8.33 18.83
C GLU A 195 29.80 -7.53 19.37
N SER A 196 29.93 -6.20 19.47
CA SER A 196 28.86 -5.29 19.91
C SER A 196 27.89 -4.86 18.81
N HIS A 197 28.16 -5.24 17.56
CA HIS A 197 27.40 -4.82 16.39
C HIS A 197 26.72 -6.02 15.73
N ARG A 198 25.54 -5.78 15.17
CA ARG A 198 24.75 -6.81 14.53
C ARG A 198 24.19 -6.34 13.20
N GLU A 199 24.39 -7.12 12.14
CA GLU A 199 23.71 -6.88 10.86
C GLU A 199 22.30 -7.49 10.92
N VAL A 200 21.27 -6.68 10.68
CA VAL A 200 19.88 -7.12 10.67
C VAL A 200 19.17 -6.57 9.44
N ASP A 201 18.51 -7.46 8.70
CA ASP A 201 17.56 -7.14 7.64
C ASP A 201 16.27 -6.61 8.27
N MET A 202 16.24 -5.29 8.51
CA MET A 202 15.13 -4.61 9.16
C MET A 202 13.84 -4.66 8.37
N TYR A 203 13.90 -4.84 7.05
CA TYR A 203 12.71 -5.10 6.26
C TYR A 203 12.06 -6.42 6.68
N LYS A 204 12.83 -7.53 6.68
CA LYS A 204 12.31 -8.85 7.04
C LYS A 204 11.88 -8.94 8.51
N ALA A 205 12.65 -8.35 9.43
CA ALA A 205 12.28 -8.32 10.84
C ALA A 205 10.97 -7.53 11.04
N SER A 206 10.85 -6.35 10.43
CA SER A 206 9.64 -5.53 10.53
C SER A 206 8.43 -6.22 9.90
N THR A 207 8.57 -6.86 8.72
CA THR A 207 7.42 -7.52 8.07
C THR A 207 6.88 -8.69 8.90
N ARG A 208 7.75 -9.40 9.63
CA ARG A 208 7.34 -10.45 10.59
C ARG A 208 6.59 -9.86 11.78
N SER A 209 7.18 -8.86 12.42
CA SER A 209 6.56 -8.17 13.55
C SER A 209 5.19 -7.59 13.20
N MET A 210 5.05 -6.90 12.08
CA MET A 210 3.75 -6.37 11.63
C MET A 210 2.76 -7.48 11.27
N PHE A 211 3.23 -8.60 10.72
CA PHE A 211 2.36 -9.75 10.46
C PHE A 211 1.78 -10.33 11.76
N ASP A 212 2.59 -10.37 12.82
CA ASP A 212 2.15 -10.79 14.15
C ASP A 212 1.14 -9.77 14.75
N VAL A 213 1.39 -8.46 14.64
CA VAL A 213 0.44 -7.41 15.05
C VAL A 213 -0.91 -7.61 14.35
N ILE A 214 -0.91 -7.73 13.02
CA ILE A 214 -2.15 -7.86 12.26
C ILE A 214 -2.85 -9.18 12.56
N GLY A 215 -2.13 -10.28 12.83
CA GLY A 215 -2.73 -11.53 13.29
C GLY A 215 -3.58 -11.35 14.55
N ARG A 216 -3.06 -10.60 15.53
CA ARG A 216 -3.77 -10.28 16.77
C ARG A 216 -4.93 -9.33 16.53
N VAL A 217 -4.71 -8.26 15.78
CA VAL A 217 -5.73 -7.22 15.51
C VAL A 217 -6.86 -7.72 14.61
N SER A 218 -6.61 -8.66 13.70
CA SER A 218 -7.61 -9.14 12.75
C SER A 218 -8.42 -10.33 13.25
N ILE A 219 -7.77 -11.31 13.90
CA ILE A 219 -8.40 -12.58 14.29
C ILE A 219 -8.00 -13.06 15.69
N ASP A 220 -7.32 -12.24 16.48
CA ASP A 220 -6.83 -12.60 17.82
C ASP A 220 -5.93 -13.85 17.79
N HIS A 221 -5.07 -13.95 16.77
CA HIS A 221 -4.18 -15.09 16.54
C HIS A 221 -2.70 -14.70 16.65
N HIS A 222 -1.94 -15.50 17.40
CA HIS A 222 -0.51 -15.31 17.58
C HIS A 222 0.29 -16.19 16.61
N PHE A 223 0.78 -15.62 15.51
CA PHE A 223 1.60 -16.36 14.54
C PHE A 223 3.05 -16.57 15.00
N ASN A 224 3.56 -15.71 15.89
CA ASN A 224 4.94 -15.74 16.42
C ASN A 224 6.01 -15.84 15.31
N THR A 225 5.87 -15.05 14.25
CA THR A 225 6.78 -15.11 13.11
C THR A 225 8.14 -14.48 13.40
N ILE A 226 8.24 -13.56 14.35
CA ILE A 226 9.53 -12.95 14.73
C ILE A 226 10.34 -13.86 15.65
N GLY A 227 9.70 -14.49 16.64
CA GLY A 227 10.35 -15.32 17.66
C GLY A 227 10.50 -16.80 17.27
N ASP A 228 9.57 -17.35 16.47
CA ASP A 228 9.66 -18.71 15.93
C ASP A 228 9.65 -18.68 14.38
N TRP A 229 10.84 -18.58 13.80
CA TRP A 229 11.01 -18.47 12.34
C TRP A 229 10.86 -19.80 11.57
N GLU A 230 10.69 -20.92 12.29
CA GLU A 230 10.48 -22.26 11.71
C GLU A 230 9.06 -22.81 11.94
N GLY A 231 8.32 -22.22 12.89
CA GLY A 231 6.95 -22.56 13.21
C GLY A 231 5.95 -22.38 12.08
N GLU A 232 4.72 -22.83 12.33
CA GLU A 232 3.64 -22.86 11.34
C GLU A 232 3.27 -21.46 10.83
N GLY A 233 3.17 -20.47 11.72
CA GLY A 233 2.92 -19.08 11.35
C GLY A 233 4.01 -18.53 10.42
N SER A 234 5.27 -18.86 10.69
CA SER A 234 6.40 -18.50 9.84
C SER A 234 6.40 -19.19 8.47
N LYS A 235 5.92 -20.43 8.39
CA LYS A 235 5.73 -21.13 7.10
C LYS A 235 4.66 -20.43 6.27
N LEU A 236 3.52 -20.07 6.87
CA LEU A 236 2.48 -19.30 6.20
C LEU A 236 3.01 -17.95 5.72
N PHE A 237 3.70 -17.21 6.60
CA PHE A 237 4.34 -15.94 6.27
C PHE A 237 5.30 -16.03 5.09
N LYS A 238 6.20 -17.03 5.07
CA LYS A 238 7.15 -17.26 3.97
C LYS A 238 6.41 -17.44 2.64
N LYS A 239 5.31 -18.20 2.63
CA LYS A 239 4.49 -18.36 1.42
C LYS A 239 3.89 -17.02 0.99
N LEU A 240 3.31 -16.25 1.93
CA LEU A 240 2.71 -14.93 1.66
C LEU A 240 3.71 -13.93 1.07
N VAL A 241 4.93 -13.86 1.62
CA VAL A 241 5.99 -12.97 1.12
C VAL A 241 6.56 -13.44 -0.22
N HIS A 242 6.57 -14.74 -0.49
CA HIS A 242 7.09 -15.28 -1.75
C HIS A 242 6.14 -15.06 -2.92
N MET A 243 4.81 -15.13 -2.70
CA MET A 243 3.76 -14.79 -3.68
C MET A 243 3.96 -13.43 -4.39
N GLN A 244 4.73 -12.62 -3.70
CA GLN A 244 4.90 -11.20 -3.81
C GLN A 244 6.26 -10.85 -4.45
N GLN A 245 7.14 -11.83 -4.70
CA GLN A 245 8.47 -11.65 -5.31
C GLN A 245 8.40 -11.47 -6.85
N PRO A 246 9.45 -10.90 -7.48
CA PRO A 246 9.44 -10.65 -8.92
C PRO A 246 9.29 -11.94 -9.72
N THR A 247 8.30 -11.98 -10.62
CA THR A 247 8.16 -13.07 -11.59
C THR A 247 8.78 -12.64 -12.93
N GLY A 248 10.02 -13.06 -13.18
CA GLY A 248 10.73 -12.71 -14.42
C GLY A 248 10.27 -13.46 -15.68
N GLY A 249 10.53 -12.88 -16.86
CA GLY A 249 10.44 -13.56 -18.16
C GLY A 249 9.02 -13.92 -18.64
N ASN A 250 8.89 -15.09 -19.29
CA ASN A 250 7.62 -15.63 -19.83
C ASN A 250 6.50 -15.79 -18.78
N ARG A 251 6.83 -15.64 -17.48
CA ARG A 251 5.89 -15.68 -16.36
C ARG A 251 4.87 -14.53 -16.38
N GLY A 252 5.22 -13.37 -16.96
CA GLY A 252 4.29 -12.23 -17.08
C GLY A 252 3.12 -12.51 -18.03
N LEU A 253 3.39 -13.10 -19.21
CA LEU A 253 2.34 -13.53 -20.14
C LEU A 253 1.48 -14.63 -19.53
N ARG A 254 2.10 -15.60 -18.85
CA ARG A 254 1.38 -16.65 -18.13
C ARG A 254 0.44 -16.07 -17.07
N LEU A 255 0.92 -15.13 -16.25
CA LEU A 255 0.09 -14.46 -15.24
C LEU A 255 -1.09 -13.74 -15.88
N LEU A 256 -0.86 -12.99 -16.96
CA LEU A 256 -1.94 -12.34 -17.69
C LEU A 256 -2.98 -13.36 -18.18
N LEU A 257 -2.55 -14.47 -18.78
CA LEU A 257 -3.46 -15.53 -19.22
C LEU A 257 -4.22 -16.17 -18.04
N SER A 258 -3.56 -16.46 -16.92
CA SER A 258 -4.20 -17.10 -15.77
C SER A 258 -5.20 -16.21 -15.04
N LEU A 259 -5.07 -14.88 -15.14
CA LEU A 259 -6.07 -13.94 -14.62
C LEU A 259 -7.40 -14.04 -15.39
N TYR A 260 -7.38 -14.35 -16.69
CA TYR A 260 -8.59 -14.44 -17.52
C TYR A 260 -9.08 -15.88 -17.67
N PHE A 261 -8.16 -16.85 -17.67
CA PHE A 261 -8.44 -18.26 -17.89
C PHE A 261 -7.84 -19.08 -16.75
N PRO A 262 -8.62 -19.38 -15.69
CA PRO A 262 -8.14 -20.15 -14.54
C PRO A 262 -7.53 -21.51 -14.89
N ILE A 263 -7.97 -22.11 -16.01
CA ILE A 263 -7.43 -23.37 -16.53
C ILE A 263 -5.92 -23.32 -16.83
N VAL A 264 -5.36 -22.13 -17.07
CA VAL A 264 -3.93 -21.93 -17.30
C VAL A 264 -3.12 -22.32 -16.06
N ASP A 265 -3.65 -22.13 -14.84
CA ASP A 265 -2.94 -22.58 -13.64
C ASP A 265 -2.89 -24.11 -13.52
N LYS A 266 -3.82 -24.82 -14.17
CA LYS A 266 -3.84 -26.28 -14.22
C LYS A 266 -2.96 -26.85 -15.33
N ILE A 267 -3.00 -26.25 -16.52
CA ILE A 267 -2.27 -26.75 -17.71
C ILE A 267 -0.82 -26.24 -17.73
N TRP A 268 -0.60 -25.02 -17.26
CA TRP A 268 0.71 -24.39 -17.16
C TRP A 268 0.99 -24.02 -15.70
N ALA A 269 1.07 -25.04 -14.84
CA ALA A 269 1.38 -24.87 -13.44
C ALA A 269 2.74 -24.18 -13.26
N CYS A 270 2.85 -23.34 -12.23
CA CYS A 270 4.12 -22.77 -11.82
C CYS A 270 4.20 -22.71 -10.29
N ASP A 271 5.42 -22.76 -9.76
CA ASP A 271 5.67 -22.82 -8.31
C ASP A 271 4.97 -21.68 -7.57
N ASN A 272 5.00 -20.46 -8.14
CA ASN A 272 4.32 -19.31 -7.56
C ASN A 272 2.78 -19.49 -7.51
N SER A 273 2.14 -20.07 -8.53
CA SER A 273 0.69 -20.31 -8.50
C SER A 273 0.31 -21.34 -7.44
N ASN A 274 1.08 -22.42 -7.33
CA ASN A 274 0.85 -23.46 -6.34
C ASN A 274 1.04 -22.91 -4.92
N LEU A 275 2.09 -22.11 -4.72
CA LEU A 275 2.36 -21.46 -3.45
C LEU A 275 1.26 -20.48 -3.04
N VAL A 276 0.76 -19.70 -4.00
CA VAL A 276 -0.37 -18.80 -3.78
C VAL A 276 -1.59 -19.58 -3.32
N ASN A 277 -1.94 -20.66 -4.03
CA ASN A 277 -3.11 -21.46 -3.69
C ASN A 277 -2.95 -22.10 -2.30
N GLU A 278 -1.80 -22.69 -2.01
CA GLU A 278 -1.51 -23.32 -0.71
C GLU A 278 -1.56 -22.31 0.45
N ALA A 279 -1.00 -21.11 0.27
CA ALA A 279 -1.06 -20.04 1.27
C ALA A 279 -2.51 -19.62 1.54
N MET A 280 -3.29 -19.43 0.48
CA MET A 280 -4.68 -19.00 0.58
C MET A 280 -5.59 -20.09 1.13
N ASP A 281 -5.31 -21.36 0.86
CA ASP A 281 -6.04 -22.49 1.43
C ASP A 281 -5.75 -22.63 2.93
N THR A 282 -4.49 -22.49 3.33
CA THR A 282 -4.08 -22.47 4.74
C THR A 282 -4.77 -21.32 5.48
N LEU A 283 -4.74 -20.12 4.90
CA LEU A 283 -5.37 -18.95 5.51
C LEU A 283 -6.90 -19.09 5.58
N GLY A 284 -7.53 -19.63 4.54
CA GLY A 284 -8.96 -19.94 4.54
C GLY A 284 -9.34 -20.98 5.59
N ALA A 285 -8.50 -21.99 5.83
CA ALA A 285 -8.72 -22.98 6.88
C ALA A 285 -8.66 -22.35 8.27
N ILE A 286 -7.67 -21.49 8.54
CA ILE A 286 -7.58 -20.73 9.80
C ILE A 286 -8.81 -19.84 9.95
N ALA A 287 -9.17 -19.07 8.92
CA ALA A 287 -10.34 -18.20 8.92
C ALA A 287 -11.64 -18.95 9.26
N ARG A 288 -11.90 -20.09 8.61
CA ARG A 288 -13.11 -20.91 8.88
C ARG A 288 -13.13 -21.47 10.29
N LYS A 289 -12.00 -22.01 10.74
CA LYS A 289 -11.86 -22.55 12.10
C LYS A 289 -12.16 -21.48 13.14
N THR A 290 -11.42 -20.36 13.08
CA THR A 290 -11.57 -19.25 14.04
C THR A 290 -12.96 -18.64 13.96
N LYS A 291 -13.55 -18.51 12.77
CA LYS A 291 -14.93 -18.04 12.60
C LYS A 291 -15.93 -18.93 13.33
N SER A 292 -15.84 -20.25 13.15
CA SER A 292 -16.74 -21.21 13.77
C SER A 292 -16.64 -21.17 15.29
N GLU A 293 -15.41 -21.20 15.82
CA GLU A 293 -15.14 -21.07 17.26
C GLU A 293 -15.71 -19.76 17.81
N ARG A 294 -15.49 -18.64 17.11
CA ARG A 294 -15.94 -17.32 17.54
C ARG A 294 -17.45 -17.16 17.51
N GLN A 295 -18.12 -17.74 16.51
CA GLN A 295 -19.58 -17.73 16.45
C GLN A 295 -20.17 -18.45 17.65
N ILE A 296 -19.63 -19.62 18.01
CA ILE A 296 -20.07 -20.39 19.19
C ILE A 296 -19.88 -19.56 20.47
N GLU A 297 -18.76 -18.86 20.62
CA GLU A 297 -18.50 -18.00 21.79
C GLU A 297 -19.51 -16.84 21.90
N ILE A 298 -19.86 -16.21 20.77
CA ILE A 298 -20.86 -15.13 20.70
C ILE A 298 -22.25 -15.68 21.04
N ASP A 299 -22.64 -16.81 20.47
CA ASP A 299 -23.96 -17.42 20.70
C ASP A 299 -24.13 -17.88 22.15
N GLN A 300 -23.03 -18.18 22.84
CA GLN A 300 -22.99 -18.54 24.26
C GLN A 300 -22.89 -17.33 25.22
N GLY A 301 -22.93 -16.10 24.71
CA GLY A 301 -22.81 -14.88 25.52
C GLY A 301 -21.44 -14.66 26.16
N ARG A 302 -20.41 -15.42 25.74
CA ARG A 302 -19.05 -15.35 26.35
C ARG A 302 -18.23 -14.16 25.86
N ARG A 303 -18.70 -13.50 24.80
CA ARG A 303 -18.14 -12.27 24.27
C ARG A 303 -19.22 -11.20 24.21
N GLU A 304 -19.59 -10.64 25.36
CA GLU A 304 -20.52 -9.51 25.46
C GLU A 304 -19.85 -8.22 25.97
N SER A 305 -18.60 -8.31 26.43
CA SER A 305 -17.90 -7.15 26.99
C SER A 305 -17.42 -6.19 25.92
N GLU A 306 -17.14 -4.95 26.32
CA GLU A 306 -16.50 -3.97 25.44
C GLU A 306 -15.07 -4.38 25.05
N GLU A 307 -14.37 -5.14 25.90
CA GLU A 307 -13.06 -5.71 25.62
C GLU A 307 -13.09 -6.77 24.51
N ASP A 308 -14.26 -7.32 24.17
CA ASP A 308 -14.39 -8.30 23.09
C ASP A 308 -14.46 -7.66 21.69
N ASN A 309 -14.49 -6.32 21.59
CA ASN A 309 -14.37 -5.58 20.32
C ASN A 309 -12.91 -5.40 19.84
N ARG A 310 -11.99 -6.25 20.32
CA ARG A 310 -10.55 -6.10 20.07
C ARG A 310 -10.08 -6.63 18.71
N ASP A 311 -10.84 -7.50 18.06
CA ASP A 311 -10.47 -8.07 16.76
C ASP A 311 -11.54 -7.89 15.67
N LEU A 312 -11.07 -7.76 14.43
CA LEU A 312 -11.92 -7.52 13.25
C LEU A 312 -12.98 -8.62 13.04
N LEU A 313 -12.62 -9.88 13.27
CA LEU A 313 -13.53 -11.01 13.03
C LEU A 313 -14.76 -10.96 13.95
N THR A 314 -14.55 -10.75 15.25
CA THR A 314 -15.65 -10.55 16.20
C THR A 314 -16.58 -9.42 15.76
N MET A 315 -16.02 -8.30 15.30
CA MET A 315 -16.82 -7.16 14.83
C MET A 315 -17.63 -7.45 13.58
N MET A 316 -17.07 -8.22 12.64
CA MET A 316 -17.79 -8.65 11.43
C MET A 316 -18.94 -9.59 11.77
N LEU A 317 -18.73 -10.55 12.68
CA LEU A 317 -19.77 -11.48 13.11
C LEU A 317 -20.90 -10.77 13.85
N ARG A 318 -20.58 -9.91 14.82
CA ARG A 318 -21.57 -9.07 15.52
C ARG A 318 -22.36 -8.17 14.57
N HIS A 319 -21.70 -7.60 13.56
CA HIS A 319 -22.38 -6.82 12.52
C HIS A 319 -23.40 -7.68 11.78
N ASN A 320 -23.04 -8.91 11.39
CA ASN A 320 -23.95 -9.82 10.68
C ASN A 320 -25.09 -10.37 11.55
N SER A 321 -24.90 -10.51 12.86
CA SER A 321 -25.92 -10.94 13.81
C SER A 321 -27.03 -9.90 14.03
N ASN A 322 -26.84 -8.65 13.57
CA ASN A 322 -27.87 -7.63 13.68
C ASN A 322 -29.06 -7.93 12.73
N GLU A 323 -30.22 -8.21 13.31
CA GLU A 323 -31.45 -8.56 12.60
C GLU A 323 -32.04 -7.40 11.79
N SER A 324 -31.73 -6.15 12.16
CA SER A 324 -32.23 -4.96 11.44
C SER A 324 -31.58 -4.73 10.08
N LEU A 325 -30.48 -5.44 9.77
CA LEU A 325 -29.74 -5.28 8.51
C LEU A 325 -30.35 -6.12 7.38
N GLY A 326 -30.57 -5.49 6.23
CA GLY A 326 -30.89 -6.18 4.98
C GLY A 326 -29.76 -7.09 4.50
N HIS A 327 -30.10 -8.06 3.65
CA HIS A 327 -29.13 -9.04 3.12
C HIS A 327 -27.94 -8.37 2.39
N ASP A 328 -28.19 -7.27 1.68
CA ASP A 328 -27.20 -6.45 0.97
C ASP A 328 -26.24 -5.69 1.89
N GLN A 329 -26.62 -5.49 3.16
CA GLN A 329 -25.84 -4.81 4.19
C GLN A 329 -25.01 -5.76 5.06
N LYS A 330 -25.24 -7.07 4.95
CA LYS A 330 -24.44 -8.11 5.61
C LYS A 330 -23.18 -8.44 4.79
N LEU A 331 -22.22 -9.09 5.43
CA LEU A 331 -21.03 -9.65 4.77
C LEU A 331 -21.28 -11.12 4.44
N SER A 332 -20.96 -11.57 3.23
CA SER A 332 -20.96 -13.00 2.93
C SER A 332 -19.77 -13.70 3.59
N ASP A 333 -19.80 -15.02 3.62
CA ASP A 333 -18.70 -15.83 4.16
C ASP A 333 -17.39 -15.62 3.40
N GLU A 334 -17.47 -15.56 2.06
CA GLU A 334 -16.33 -15.29 1.19
C GLU A 334 -15.74 -13.90 1.44
N GLU A 335 -16.57 -12.93 1.82
CA GLU A 335 -16.14 -11.58 2.11
C GLU A 335 -15.51 -11.47 3.49
N ILE A 336 -16.03 -12.19 4.48
CA ILE A 336 -15.38 -12.32 5.80
C ILE A 336 -13.99 -12.94 5.63
N GLU A 337 -13.88 -14.09 4.96
CA GLU A 337 -12.59 -14.72 4.66
C GLU A 337 -11.67 -13.78 3.88
N GLY A 338 -12.21 -13.09 2.86
CA GLY A 338 -11.48 -12.12 2.06
C GLY A 338 -11.00 -10.89 2.85
N GLN A 339 -11.75 -10.43 3.85
CA GLN A 339 -11.29 -9.36 4.75
C GLN A 339 -10.08 -9.81 5.56
N LEU A 340 -10.11 -11.01 6.12
CA LEU A 340 -8.98 -11.52 6.91
C LEU A 340 -7.70 -11.58 6.07
N ALA A 341 -7.80 -12.10 4.84
CA ALA A 341 -6.69 -12.08 3.88
C ALA A 341 -6.25 -10.66 3.51
N THR A 342 -7.20 -9.75 3.31
CA THR A 342 -6.90 -8.35 2.99
C THR A 342 -6.09 -7.68 4.09
N PHE A 343 -6.48 -7.86 5.35
CA PHE A 343 -5.80 -7.23 6.48
C PHE A 343 -4.41 -7.80 6.66
N LEU A 344 -4.25 -9.12 6.70
CA LEU A 344 -2.94 -9.77 6.83
C LEU A 344 -1.97 -9.39 5.72
N PHE A 345 -2.46 -9.29 4.48
CA PHE A 345 -1.62 -8.90 3.35
C PHE A 345 -1.30 -7.40 3.34
N ALA A 346 -2.33 -6.55 3.46
CA ALA A 346 -2.18 -5.10 3.29
C ALA A 346 -1.58 -4.41 4.51
N GLY A 347 -1.91 -4.84 5.72
CA GLY A 347 -1.45 -4.23 6.97
C GLY A 347 0.01 -4.53 7.30
N SER A 348 0.49 -5.73 6.95
CA SER A 348 1.82 -6.16 7.39
C SER A 348 2.96 -5.52 6.59
N GLU A 349 2.91 -5.63 5.26
CA GLU A 349 4.03 -5.24 4.41
C GLU A 349 4.15 -3.72 4.25
N THR A 350 3.02 -3.01 4.18
CA THR A 350 3.03 -1.57 3.91
C THR A 350 3.66 -0.79 5.06
N THR A 351 3.26 -1.06 6.30
CA THR A 351 3.89 -0.46 7.48
C THR A 351 5.34 -0.87 7.61
N ALA A 352 5.65 -2.16 7.44
CA ALA A 352 7.02 -2.67 7.59
C ALA A 352 8.01 -2.04 6.60
N SER A 353 7.62 -1.90 5.33
CA SER A 353 8.45 -1.25 4.32
C SER A 353 8.70 0.22 4.68
N THR A 354 7.64 0.93 5.06
CA THR A 354 7.70 2.33 5.45
C THR A 354 8.61 2.55 6.66
N LEU A 355 8.43 1.75 7.72
CA LEU A 355 9.26 1.78 8.93
C LEU A 355 10.73 1.50 8.62
N SER A 356 11.02 0.42 7.89
CA SER A 356 12.40 0.01 7.60
C SER A 356 13.14 1.04 6.72
N LEU A 357 12.47 1.64 5.74
CA LEU A 357 13.04 2.75 4.96
C LEU A 357 13.20 4.04 5.79
N GLY A 358 12.29 4.29 6.74
CA GLY A 358 12.45 5.37 7.72
C GLY A 358 13.69 5.20 8.60
N LEU A 359 13.94 3.99 9.11
CA LEU A 359 15.17 3.65 9.81
C LEU A 359 16.40 3.84 8.92
N TYR A 360 16.33 3.47 7.64
CA TYR A 360 17.42 3.73 6.68
C TYR A 360 17.73 5.22 6.53
N HIS A 361 16.72 6.09 6.40
CA HIS A 361 16.94 7.55 6.34
C HIS A 361 17.63 8.08 7.60
N MET A 362 17.22 7.62 8.78
CA MET A 362 17.86 7.99 10.05
C MET A 362 19.26 7.38 10.22
N SER A 363 19.57 6.26 9.56
CA SER A 363 20.93 5.72 9.48
C SER A 363 21.82 6.52 8.53
N CYS A 364 21.23 7.20 7.54
CA CYS A 364 21.96 8.11 6.63
C CYS A 364 22.21 9.48 7.27
N ASP A 365 21.36 9.90 8.20
CA ASP A 365 21.49 11.14 8.96
C ASP A 365 21.38 10.89 10.49
N PRO A 366 22.51 10.58 11.15
CA PRO A 366 22.55 10.34 12.58
C PRO A 366 22.04 11.52 13.43
N ALA A 367 22.07 12.76 12.93
CA ALA A 367 21.61 13.92 13.69
C ALA A 367 20.10 13.86 13.95
N ILE A 368 19.32 13.38 12.98
CA ILE A 368 17.89 13.14 13.14
C ILE A 368 17.66 12.08 14.22
N GLN A 369 18.42 10.98 14.16
CA GLN A 369 18.31 9.87 15.11
C GLN A 369 18.63 10.32 16.54
N THR A 370 19.71 11.08 16.74
CA THR A 370 20.12 11.62 18.03
C THR A 370 19.06 12.57 18.59
N ARG A 371 18.55 13.51 17.78
CA ARG A 371 17.52 14.45 18.23
C ARG A 371 16.22 13.75 18.64
N LEU A 372 15.79 12.76 17.86
CA LEU A 372 14.61 11.97 18.19
C LEU A 372 14.83 11.17 19.48
N ARG A 373 16.01 10.57 19.64
CA ARG A 373 16.39 9.88 20.87
C ARG A 373 16.36 10.82 22.08
N THR A 374 16.84 12.05 21.97
CA THR A 374 16.78 13.03 23.06
C THR A 374 15.36 13.28 23.53
N GLU A 375 14.41 13.48 22.61
CA GLU A 375 12.98 13.64 22.97
C GLU A 375 12.42 12.39 23.63
N ILE A 376 12.71 11.21 23.08
CA ILE A 376 12.21 9.93 23.60
C ILE A 376 12.79 9.61 24.99
N LEU A 377 14.08 9.85 25.23
CA LEU A 377 14.73 9.58 26.51
C LEU A 377 14.33 10.55 27.61
N ALA A 378 13.82 11.74 27.26
CA ALA A 378 13.22 12.66 28.23
C ALA A 378 11.91 12.10 28.83
N CYS A 379 11.30 11.10 28.19
CA CYS A 379 10.15 10.37 28.73
C CYS A 379 10.60 9.24 29.67
N GLU A 380 9.95 9.15 30.84
CA GLU A 380 10.17 8.06 31.79
C GLU A 380 9.49 6.76 31.31
N GLY A 381 10.29 5.73 31.04
CA GLY A 381 9.81 4.38 30.77
C GLY A 381 8.85 4.23 29.59
N ASP A 382 7.86 3.36 29.75
CA ASP A 382 6.84 3.06 28.74
C ASP A 382 5.60 3.92 28.95
N LEU A 383 5.35 4.86 28.03
CA LEU A 383 4.19 5.75 28.07
C LEU A 383 2.98 5.16 27.33
N PRO A 384 1.72 5.45 27.73
CA PRO A 384 0.53 5.18 26.91
C PRO A 384 0.67 5.72 25.49
N TYR A 385 0.03 5.08 24.50
CA TYR A 385 0.15 5.51 23.10
C TYR A 385 -0.30 6.96 22.92
N GLU A 386 -1.34 7.38 23.63
CA GLU A 386 -1.86 8.75 23.57
C GLU A 386 -0.78 9.79 23.90
N GLN A 387 0.09 9.51 24.86
CA GLN A 387 1.21 10.41 25.21
C GLN A 387 2.34 10.33 24.18
N ILE A 388 2.62 9.14 23.64
CA ILE A 388 3.61 8.96 22.56
C ILE A 388 3.16 9.68 21.28
N ASP A 389 1.86 9.68 20.98
CA ASP A 389 1.29 10.34 19.81
C ASP A 389 1.46 11.87 19.85
N GLU A 390 1.54 12.44 21.06
CA GLU A 390 1.74 13.86 21.34
C GLU A 390 3.21 14.32 21.29
N LEU A 391 4.17 13.40 21.17
CA LEU A 391 5.59 13.75 21.06
C LEU A 391 5.87 14.50 19.74
N PRO A 392 6.26 15.79 19.79
CA PRO A 392 6.22 16.65 18.61
C PRO A 392 7.27 16.29 17.56
N TYR A 393 8.49 15.94 17.95
CA TYR A 393 9.52 15.56 16.99
C TYR A 393 9.33 14.12 16.47
N LEU A 394 8.87 13.17 17.30
CA LEU A 394 8.45 11.85 16.85
C LEU A 394 7.31 11.92 15.83
N ASP A 395 6.30 12.76 16.05
CA ASP A 395 5.23 13.00 15.09
C ASP A 395 5.76 13.58 13.78
N ALA A 396 6.68 14.55 13.86
CA ALA A 396 7.32 15.15 12.70
C ALA A 396 8.14 14.13 11.89
N VAL A 397 8.92 13.27 12.58
CA VAL A 397 9.68 12.18 11.96
C VAL A 397 8.75 11.17 11.31
N ALA A 398 7.70 10.72 12.01
CA ALA A 398 6.74 9.76 11.48
C ALA A 398 6.05 10.31 10.21
N LYS A 399 5.60 11.56 10.23
CA LYS A 399 5.01 12.23 9.05
C LYS A 399 5.99 12.30 7.88
N GLU A 400 7.25 12.62 8.14
CA GLU A 400 8.27 12.69 7.09
C GLU A 400 8.61 11.31 6.49
N ILE A 401 8.64 10.25 7.32
CA ILE A 401 8.77 8.87 6.85
C ILE A 401 7.63 8.52 5.90
N PHE A 402 6.38 8.73 6.31
CA PHE A 402 5.22 8.42 5.47
C PHE A 402 5.15 9.29 4.19
N ARG A 403 5.64 10.53 4.22
CA ARG A 403 5.71 11.40 3.03
C ARG A 403 6.78 10.92 2.05
N MET A 404 7.99 10.62 2.54
CA MET A 404 9.13 10.28 1.69
C MET A 404 9.08 8.85 1.18
N GLU A 405 8.52 7.95 1.99
CA GLU A 405 8.46 6.51 1.73
C GLU A 405 7.03 5.99 1.77
N PRO A 406 6.15 6.47 0.88
CA PRO A 406 4.82 5.90 0.77
C PRO A 406 4.94 4.45 0.31
N ALA A 407 4.36 3.52 1.05
CA ALA A 407 4.34 2.11 0.69
C ALA A 407 3.71 1.85 -0.68
N ILE A 408 2.84 2.74 -1.16
CA ILE A 408 2.23 2.72 -2.50
C ILE A 408 2.65 4.00 -3.21
N SER A 409 3.53 3.91 -4.22
CA SER A 409 4.02 5.09 -4.95
C SER A 409 2.94 5.79 -5.79
N GLY A 410 1.89 5.07 -6.16
CA GLY A 410 0.78 5.59 -6.92
C GLY A 410 -0.24 4.52 -7.27
N THR A 411 -1.39 4.97 -7.75
CA THR A 411 -2.48 4.09 -8.18
C THR A 411 -3.13 4.62 -9.45
N ILE A 412 -3.95 3.80 -10.10
CA ILE A 412 -4.64 4.18 -11.33
C ILE A 412 -6.15 4.02 -11.13
N ARG A 413 -6.92 4.94 -11.70
CA ARG A 413 -8.38 4.86 -11.78
C ARG A 413 -8.83 4.83 -13.23
N GLN A 414 -9.93 4.13 -13.49
CA GLN A 414 -10.58 4.06 -14.78
C GLN A 414 -11.96 4.70 -14.70
N ALA A 415 -12.22 5.64 -15.60
CA ALA A 415 -13.53 6.26 -15.74
C ALA A 415 -14.56 5.21 -16.22
N GLN A 416 -15.64 5.03 -15.48
CA GLN A 416 -16.73 4.10 -15.80
C GLN A 416 -17.82 4.73 -16.68
N LYS A 417 -17.82 6.06 -16.77
CA LYS A 417 -18.62 6.88 -17.68
C LYS A 417 -17.81 8.09 -18.13
N ASP A 418 -18.30 8.80 -19.13
CA ASP A 418 -17.73 10.07 -19.55
C ASP A 418 -17.90 11.11 -18.43
N ASP A 419 -16.90 11.96 -18.25
CA ASP A 419 -16.85 12.96 -17.18
C ASP A 419 -15.97 14.16 -17.57
N ILE A 420 -16.02 15.21 -16.76
CA ILE A 420 -15.19 16.41 -16.89
C ILE A 420 -14.41 16.60 -15.59
N ILE A 421 -13.08 16.59 -15.68
CA ILE A 421 -12.18 16.75 -14.54
C ILE A 421 -11.75 18.21 -14.44
N PRO A 422 -12.11 18.94 -13.37
CA PRO A 422 -11.65 20.31 -13.17
C PRO A 422 -10.17 20.35 -12.77
N LEU A 423 -9.45 21.38 -13.19
CA LEU A 423 -8.05 21.63 -12.87
C LEU A 423 -7.91 22.84 -11.94
N ALA A 424 -6.95 22.81 -11.02
CA ALA A 424 -6.53 23.99 -10.27
C ALA A 424 -5.66 24.89 -11.16
N GLN A 425 -4.76 24.29 -11.94
CA GLN A 425 -3.90 24.98 -12.88
C GLN A 425 -4.36 24.70 -14.32
N PRO A 426 -4.73 25.73 -15.10
CA PRO A 426 -5.08 25.57 -16.50
C PRO A 426 -3.92 24.96 -17.31
N VAL A 427 -4.26 24.15 -18.32
CA VAL A 427 -3.28 23.52 -19.21
C VAL A 427 -3.46 24.07 -20.62
N GLN A 428 -2.35 24.41 -21.27
CA GLN A 428 -2.32 24.72 -22.69
C GLN A 428 -2.22 23.42 -23.51
N LEU A 429 -3.19 23.19 -24.38
CA LEU A 429 -3.23 22.06 -25.31
C LEU A 429 -2.27 22.28 -26.49
N ASN A 430 -1.90 21.21 -27.18
CA ASN A 430 -1.06 21.21 -28.38
C ASN A 430 -1.69 22.00 -29.55
N ASP A 431 -3.01 22.22 -29.53
CA ASP A 431 -3.73 23.03 -30.51
C ASP A 431 -3.81 24.53 -30.14
N GLY A 432 -3.16 24.93 -29.03
CA GLY A 432 -3.09 26.31 -28.55
C GLY A 432 -4.21 26.71 -27.60
N ARG A 433 -5.26 25.90 -27.41
CA ARG A 433 -6.33 26.22 -26.46
C ARG A 433 -5.86 26.07 -25.02
N VAL A 434 -6.25 26.99 -24.15
CA VAL A 434 -6.05 26.87 -22.70
C VAL A 434 -7.34 26.37 -22.06
N VAL A 435 -7.25 25.29 -21.29
CA VAL A 435 -8.41 24.66 -20.66
C VAL A 435 -8.21 24.54 -19.15
N SER A 436 -9.26 24.86 -18.39
CA SER A 436 -9.33 24.66 -16.93
C SER A 436 -10.00 23.34 -16.54
N GLU A 437 -10.39 22.53 -17.52
CA GLU A 437 -11.06 21.26 -17.34
C GLU A 437 -10.70 20.27 -18.45
N LEU A 438 -10.65 18.98 -18.12
CA LEU A 438 -10.33 17.91 -19.07
C LEU A 438 -11.51 16.97 -19.24
N LYS A 439 -11.91 16.75 -20.49
CA LYS A 439 -12.89 15.72 -20.84
C LYS A 439 -12.23 14.35 -20.77
N ILE A 440 -12.85 13.42 -20.06
CA ILE A 440 -12.43 12.02 -19.99
C ILE A 440 -13.56 11.12 -20.45
N ARG A 441 -13.25 10.14 -21.30
CA ARG A 441 -14.20 9.12 -21.76
C ARG A 441 -14.15 7.87 -20.90
N LYS A 442 -15.27 7.14 -20.89
CA LYS A 442 -15.36 5.80 -20.33
C LYS A 442 -14.20 4.92 -20.82
N GLY A 443 -13.54 4.28 -19.87
CA GLY A 443 -12.41 3.37 -20.09
C GLY A 443 -11.04 4.04 -20.08
N GLN A 444 -10.95 5.37 -20.15
CA GLN A 444 -9.68 6.09 -20.00
C GLN A 444 -9.21 6.08 -18.54
N LEU A 445 -7.91 6.29 -18.38
CA LEU A 445 -7.22 6.10 -17.10
C LEU A 445 -6.68 7.42 -16.57
N VAL A 446 -6.74 7.57 -15.25
CA VAL A 446 -6.10 8.66 -14.50
C VAL A 446 -5.10 8.06 -13.52
N HIS A 447 -3.86 8.51 -13.58
CA HIS A 447 -2.83 8.19 -12.60
C HIS A 447 -2.98 9.10 -11.38
N VAL A 448 -2.87 8.50 -10.20
CA VAL A 448 -2.81 9.17 -8.88
C VAL A 448 -1.39 8.92 -8.35
N PRO A 449 -0.42 9.78 -8.69
CA PRO A 449 1.00 9.57 -8.41
C PRO A 449 1.38 10.11 -7.03
N ILE A 450 1.12 9.31 -5.98
CA ILE A 450 1.33 9.67 -4.58
C ILE A 450 2.75 10.18 -4.33
N GLU A 451 3.76 9.42 -4.73
CA GLU A 451 5.16 9.74 -4.49
C GLU A 451 5.61 11.03 -5.20
N HIS A 452 5.14 11.26 -6.43
CA HIS A 452 5.49 12.47 -7.18
C HIS A 452 4.79 13.70 -6.61
N LEU A 453 3.57 13.55 -6.09
CA LEU A 453 2.90 14.62 -5.37
C LEU A 453 3.64 14.96 -4.06
N HIS A 454 4.14 13.94 -3.35
CA HIS A 454 4.94 14.14 -2.14
C HIS A 454 6.31 14.76 -2.38
N ARG A 455 6.89 14.57 -3.57
CA ARG A 455 8.20 15.13 -3.96
C ARG A 455 8.09 16.37 -4.84
N SER A 456 6.88 16.87 -5.08
CA SER A 456 6.65 18.04 -5.93
C SER A 456 7.14 19.32 -5.24
N THR A 457 8.03 20.04 -5.91
CA THR A 457 8.60 21.30 -5.43
C THR A 457 7.58 22.43 -5.34
N SER A 458 6.52 22.38 -6.17
CA SER A 458 5.43 23.36 -6.12
C SER A 458 4.55 23.21 -4.88
N ILE A 459 4.53 22.02 -4.26
CA ILE A 459 3.74 21.73 -3.05
C ILE A 459 4.61 21.78 -1.79
N TRP A 460 5.81 21.18 -1.85
CA TRP A 460 6.66 20.95 -0.67
C TRP A 460 7.92 21.84 -0.64
N GLY A 461 8.07 22.73 -1.62
CA GLY A 461 9.20 23.65 -1.75
C GLY A 461 10.47 23.02 -2.37
N PRO A 462 11.57 23.78 -2.49
CA PRO A 462 12.78 23.33 -3.18
C PRO A 462 13.42 22.07 -2.58
N ALA A 463 13.31 21.88 -1.26
CA ALA A 463 13.81 20.71 -0.54
C ALA A 463 12.82 19.54 -0.48
N ALA A 464 11.84 19.46 -1.41
CA ALA A 464 10.82 18.40 -1.43
C ALA A 464 11.41 16.99 -1.54
N GLY A 465 12.57 16.83 -2.19
CA GLY A 465 13.26 15.55 -2.34
C GLY A 465 14.11 15.12 -1.15
N THR A 466 14.27 15.97 -0.14
CA THR A 466 15.10 15.70 1.05
C THR A 466 14.23 15.19 2.20
N PHE A 467 14.75 14.23 2.95
CA PHE A 467 14.15 13.77 4.21
C PHE A 467 14.48 14.78 5.32
N ASP A 468 13.51 15.61 5.70
CA ASP A 468 13.65 16.65 6.72
C ASP A 468 12.41 16.71 7.63
N PRO A 469 12.48 16.11 8.82
CA PRO A 469 11.41 16.16 9.81
C PRO A 469 11.06 17.59 10.27
N ASN A 470 11.99 18.55 10.19
CA ASN A 470 11.72 19.93 10.66
C ASN A 470 10.56 20.59 9.92
N ARG A 471 10.28 20.14 8.69
CA ARG A 471 9.13 20.56 7.89
C ARG A 471 7.79 20.42 8.62
N PHE A 472 7.67 19.40 9.47
CA PHE A 472 6.46 19.15 10.27
C PHE A 472 6.59 19.63 11.72
N TYR A 473 7.81 19.81 12.21
CA TYR A 473 8.07 20.29 13.57
C TYR A 473 7.93 21.82 13.71
N SER A 474 8.42 22.56 12.73
CA SER A 474 8.32 24.01 12.66
C SER A 474 7.84 24.38 11.26
N PRO A 475 6.52 24.24 10.98
CA PRO A 475 6.00 24.54 9.67
C PRO A 475 6.33 26.00 9.33
N PRO A 476 6.92 26.29 8.16
CA PRO A 476 7.14 27.67 7.75
C PRO A 476 5.81 28.41 7.82
N LEU A 477 5.82 29.61 8.39
CA LEU A 477 4.66 30.51 8.44
C LEU A 477 4.07 30.60 7.03
N ARG A 478 2.96 29.89 6.79
CA ARG A 478 2.19 30.02 5.56
C ARG A 478 1.73 31.48 5.52
N SER A 479 1.98 32.17 4.40
CA SER A 479 1.52 33.54 4.17
C SER A 479 0.06 33.67 4.61
N SER A 480 -0.24 34.75 5.32
CA SER A 480 -1.48 35.07 6.03
C SER A 480 -2.79 34.90 5.23
N ASP A 481 -2.72 34.67 3.92
CA ASP A 481 -3.88 34.47 3.04
C ASP A 481 -4.34 32.99 2.94
N GLN A 482 -3.66 32.04 3.60
CA GLN A 482 -4.02 30.60 3.61
C GLN A 482 -4.34 30.04 5.01
N ILE A 483 -4.68 30.92 5.97
CA ILE A 483 -5.08 30.52 7.31
C ILE A 483 -6.58 30.20 7.32
N HIS A 484 -6.92 28.97 6.95
CA HIS A 484 -8.12 28.32 7.50
C HIS A 484 -7.66 27.18 8.41
N GLU A 485 -7.44 27.55 9.67
CA GLU A 485 -7.45 26.75 10.91
C GLU A 485 -7.26 25.23 10.79
N SER A 486 -6.00 24.80 10.82
CA SER A 486 -5.58 23.46 11.23
C SER A 486 -5.52 23.33 12.75
N ALA A 487 -6.66 23.43 13.43
CA ALA A 487 -6.85 22.93 14.79
C ALA A 487 -8.36 22.95 15.09
N SER A 488 -8.96 21.78 15.27
CA SER A 488 -10.35 21.63 15.76
C SER A 488 -11.49 22.06 14.82
N SER A 489 -11.64 21.44 13.65
CA SER A 489 -12.99 21.35 13.06
C SER A 489 -13.27 20.01 12.37
N ARG A 490 -14.11 19.22 13.04
CA ARG A 490 -14.87 18.14 12.40
C ARG A 490 -15.97 18.78 11.54
N SER A 491 -15.66 19.37 10.38
CA SER A 491 -16.59 19.49 9.24
C SER A 491 -16.09 20.42 8.11
N SER A 492 -15.98 19.83 6.91
CA SER A 492 -16.48 20.37 5.63
C SER A 492 -15.97 21.70 5.04
N LYS A 493 -14.67 21.87 4.80
CA LYS A 493 -14.20 22.55 3.56
C LYS A 493 -12.99 21.80 2.98
N ARG A 494 -13.09 21.36 1.72
CA ARG A 494 -12.07 20.55 1.02
C ARG A 494 -11.04 21.40 0.27
N ASP A 495 -10.79 22.63 0.73
CA ASP A 495 -9.87 23.56 0.05
C ASP A 495 -8.39 23.28 0.37
N ASP A 496 -8.11 22.34 1.28
CA ASP A 496 -6.74 22.01 1.73
C ASP A 496 -5.97 21.03 0.82
N GLY A 497 -6.53 20.61 -0.33
CA GLY A 497 -5.90 19.62 -1.22
C GLY A 497 -6.12 18.15 -0.82
N PRO A 498 -5.71 17.17 -1.65
CA PRO A 498 -6.02 15.75 -1.45
C PRO A 498 -5.22 15.12 -0.33
N GLY A 499 -5.86 14.18 0.39
CA GLY A 499 -5.21 13.34 1.39
C GLY A 499 -5.91 13.32 2.75
N ILE A 500 -5.28 12.68 3.73
CA ILE A 500 -5.79 12.69 5.12
C ILE A 500 -5.58 14.06 5.76
N THR A 501 -4.45 14.67 5.44
CA THR A 501 -4.10 16.07 5.71
C THR A 501 -3.68 16.72 4.40
N SER A 502 -3.66 18.06 4.35
CA SER A 502 -3.35 18.85 3.15
C SER A 502 -2.18 18.28 2.32
N ASN A 503 -2.47 17.75 1.13
CA ASN A 503 -1.50 17.15 0.19
C ASN A 503 -0.77 15.89 0.69
N PHE A 504 -1.26 15.23 1.73
CA PHE A 504 -0.67 14.03 2.31
C PHE A 504 -1.42 12.77 1.84
N MET A 505 -1.04 12.27 0.67
CA MET A 505 -1.74 11.16 -0.02
C MET A 505 -1.24 9.74 0.29
N THR A 506 -0.34 9.53 1.27
CA THR A 506 0.21 8.19 1.62
C THR A 506 -0.91 7.16 1.87
N PHE A 507 -2.02 7.65 2.43
CA PHE A 507 -3.18 6.85 2.79
C PHE A 507 -4.39 7.09 1.87
N LEU A 508 -4.16 7.62 0.66
CA LEU A 508 -5.20 8.06 -0.28
C LEU A 508 -6.17 9.08 0.32
N ASP A 509 -7.27 9.35 -0.40
CA ASP A 509 -8.32 10.26 0.04
C ASP A 509 -9.72 9.76 -0.33
N GLY A 510 -10.74 10.48 0.17
CA GLY A 510 -12.14 10.28 -0.13
C GLY A 510 -12.69 8.95 0.39
N PRO A 511 -13.75 8.41 -0.25
CA PRO A 511 -14.33 7.12 0.08
C PRO A 511 -13.31 5.96 0.03
N ARG A 512 -12.18 6.14 -0.67
CA ARG A 512 -11.09 5.16 -0.83
C ARG A 512 -9.89 5.38 0.10
N ARG A 513 -9.96 6.34 1.02
CA ARG A 513 -8.96 6.52 2.08
C ARG A 513 -8.72 5.22 2.85
N CYS A 514 -7.46 4.93 3.16
CA CYS A 514 -7.02 3.76 3.90
C CYS A 514 -7.82 3.64 5.21
N VAL A 515 -8.28 2.42 5.51
CA VAL A 515 -9.04 2.14 6.74
C VAL A 515 -8.13 2.04 7.96
N GLY A 516 -6.90 1.52 7.78
CA GLY A 516 -5.92 1.28 8.84
C GLY A 516 -4.88 2.38 9.03
N TYR A 517 -5.08 3.60 8.51
CA TYR A 517 -4.04 4.65 8.56
C TYR A 517 -3.61 4.99 10.00
N LYS A 518 -4.56 5.01 10.94
CA LYS A 518 -4.26 5.27 12.35
C LYS A 518 -3.41 4.17 12.98
N LEU A 519 -3.71 2.91 12.63
CA LEU A 519 -2.92 1.77 13.08
C LEU A 519 -1.49 1.85 12.53
N ALA A 520 -1.33 2.14 11.23
CA ALA A 520 0.01 2.28 10.64
C ALA A 520 0.83 3.37 11.33
N ILE A 521 0.23 4.53 11.65
CA ILE A 521 0.92 5.61 12.37
C ILE A 521 1.28 5.15 13.80
N MET A 522 0.37 4.50 14.50
CA MET A 522 0.59 3.94 15.83
C MET A 522 1.73 2.91 15.85
N GLU A 523 1.73 1.97 14.91
CA GLU A 523 2.79 0.97 14.73
C GLU A 523 4.16 1.63 14.53
N VAL A 524 4.27 2.57 13.60
CA VAL A 524 5.54 3.29 13.35
C VAL A 524 5.98 4.05 14.60
N LYS A 525 5.09 4.83 15.24
CA LYS A 525 5.46 5.63 16.41
C LYS A 525 5.89 4.76 17.61
N LEU A 526 5.11 3.72 17.95
CA LEU A 526 5.42 2.85 19.07
C LEU A 526 6.73 2.08 18.85
N ILE A 527 6.94 1.54 17.64
CA ILE A 527 8.17 0.79 17.36
C ILE A 527 9.38 1.72 17.33
N LEU A 528 9.29 2.91 16.74
CA LEU A 528 10.37 3.90 16.81
C LEU A 528 10.67 4.32 18.24
N TYR A 529 9.64 4.59 19.05
CA TYR A 529 9.77 4.91 20.47
C TYR A 529 10.50 3.80 21.22
N THR A 530 10.11 2.54 21.04
CA THR A 530 10.73 1.40 21.73
C THR A 530 12.16 1.14 21.26
N LEU A 531 12.42 1.15 19.95
CA LEU A 531 13.73 0.77 19.41
C LEU A 531 14.80 1.84 19.61
N LEU A 532 14.47 3.13 19.46
CA LEU A 532 15.47 4.20 19.57
C LEU A 532 15.91 4.50 21.00
N ARG A 533 15.20 4.00 22.02
CA ARG A 533 15.66 4.00 23.43
C ARG A 533 16.85 3.08 23.65
N GLU A 534 16.92 1.99 22.89
CA GLU A 534 17.78 0.84 23.20
C GLU A 534 18.85 0.61 22.15
N PHE A 535 18.66 1.14 20.94
CA PHE A 535 19.53 0.85 19.82
C PHE A 535 19.94 2.11 19.05
N GLU A 536 21.13 2.05 18.49
CA GLU A 536 21.56 2.91 17.39
C GLU A 536 21.56 2.14 16.08
N PHE A 537 21.04 2.77 15.03
CA PHE A 537 20.99 2.20 13.68
C PHE A 537 22.02 2.89 12.79
N GLY A 538 22.77 2.08 12.04
CA GLY A 538 23.79 2.52 11.09
C GLY A 538 23.73 1.77 9.77
N LEU A 539 24.49 2.25 8.79
CA LEU A 539 24.64 1.60 7.49
C LEU A 539 25.67 0.46 7.56
N VAL A 540 25.42 -0.62 6.82
CA VAL A 540 26.40 -1.70 6.64
C VAL A 540 27.53 -1.19 5.73
N GLN A 541 28.77 -1.26 6.22
CA GLN A 541 29.93 -0.89 5.41
C GLN A 541 30.02 -1.81 4.18
N GLY A 542 30.11 -1.21 2.98
CA GLY A 542 30.07 -1.97 1.73
C GLY A 542 28.70 -2.60 1.38
N GLY A 543 27.63 -2.30 2.13
CA GLY A 543 26.29 -2.90 2.01
C GLY A 543 25.53 -2.59 0.70
N GLY A 544 26.12 -1.82 -0.21
CA GLY A 544 25.52 -1.40 -1.48
C GLY A 544 24.42 -0.36 -1.33
N LYS A 545 24.02 0.24 -2.46
CA LYS A 545 22.92 1.22 -2.48
C LYS A 545 21.57 0.53 -2.27
N ILE A 546 20.74 1.06 -1.38
CA ILE A 546 19.35 0.61 -1.22
C ILE A 546 18.49 1.21 -2.34
N LEU A 547 17.76 0.35 -3.04
CA LEU A 547 16.79 0.68 -4.08
C LEU A 547 15.42 0.10 -3.68
N ARG A 548 14.39 0.45 -4.44
CA ARG A 548 12.98 0.14 -4.19
C ARG A 548 12.38 -0.53 -5.40
N TRP A 549 11.78 -1.69 -5.22
CA TRP A 549 11.04 -2.36 -6.26
C TRP A 549 9.54 -2.17 -6.04
N ASN A 550 8.81 -1.87 -7.10
CA ASN A 550 7.38 -1.57 -7.06
C ASN A 550 6.61 -2.59 -7.90
N MET A 551 5.72 -3.35 -7.24
CA MET A 551 4.76 -4.24 -7.93
C MET A 551 3.36 -4.11 -7.33
N LEU A 552 3.25 -4.25 -6.00
CA LEU A 552 2.03 -3.97 -5.22
C LEU A 552 2.32 -2.92 -4.16
N SER A 553 3.50 -3.00 -3.55
CA SER A 553 4.07 -2.09 -2.59
C SER A 553 5.51 -1.74 -3.00
N ASN A 554 6.01 -0.61 -2.52
CA ASN A 554 7.41 -0.23 -2.57
C ASN A 554 8.19 -1.11 -1.59
N ARG A 555 9.24 -1.79 -2.05
CA ARG A 555 10.04 -2.71 -1.22
C ARG A 555 11.52 -2.45 -1.35
N PRO A 556 12.26 -2.30 -0.24
CA PRO A 556 13.69 -2.12 -0.29
C PRO A 556 14.39 -3.38 -0.79
N PHE A 557 15.47 -3.17 -1.54
CA PHE A 557 16.43 -4.21 -1.91
C PHE A 557 17.82 -3.59 -2.08
N VAL A 558 18.85 -4.40 -1.87
CA VAL A 558 20.24 -3.97 -2.15
C VAL A 558 20.50 -4.08 -3.65
N SER A 559 21.01 -2.99 -4.24
CA SER A 559 21.33 -2.89 -5.67
C SER A 559 22.08 -4.12 -6.18
N GLY A 560 21.69 -4.62 -7.38
CA GLY A 560 22.28 -5.82 -7.99
C GLY A 560 21.84 -7.16 -7.38
N THR A 561 21.00 -7.18 -6.34
CA THR A 561 20.63 -8.43 -5.64
C THR A 561 19.14 -8.77 -5.62
N LEU A 562 18.29 -8.02 -6.33
CA LEU A 562 16.85 -8.25 -6.34
C LEU A 562 16.46 -9.67 -6.79
N THR A 563 17.09 -10.20 -7.84
CA THR A 563 16.76 -11.52 -8.39
C THR A 563 17.39 -12.67 -7.60
N SER A 564 18.54 -12.45 -6.97
CA SER A 564 19.29 -13.50 -6.25
C SER A 564 18.95 -13.58 -4.77
N ARG A 565 18.67 -12.44 -4.12
CA ARG A 565 18.43 -12.33 -2.67
C ARG A 565 17.09 -11.69 -2.29
N GLY A 566 16.34 -11.16 -3.27
CA GLY A 566 15.03 -10.56 -3.05
C GLY A 566 15.07 -9.22 -2.31
N SER A 567 13.90 -8.81 -1.80
CA SER A 567 13.76 -7.63 -0.96
C SER A 567 14.46 -7.80 0.38
N ARG A 568 15.23 -6.79 0.76
CA ARG A 568 16.03 -6.72 1.99
C ARG A 568 16.45 -5.29 2.29
N LEU A 569 16.59 -4.97 3.57
CA LEU A 569 17.15 -3.71 4.05
C LEU A 569 18.09 -4.01 5.23
N PRO A 570 19.36 -4.37 4.95
CA PRO A 570 20.33 -4.63 6.01
C PRO A 570 20.79 -3.32 6.66
N LEU A 571 20.67 -3.24 7.98
CA LEU A 571 21.22 -2.17 8.81
C LEU A 571 22.13 -2.78 9.88
N VAL A 572 23.06 -1.97 10.35
CA VAL A 572 23.85 -2.26 11.55
C VAL A 572 23.07 -1.78 12.75
N ILE A 573 22.95 -2.64 13.76
CA ILE A 573 22.32 -2.34 15.05
C ILE A 573 23.39 -2.51 16.12
N LYS A 574 23.45 -1.57 17.05
CA LYS A 574 24.24 -1.69 18.27
C LYS A 574 23.43 -1.20 19.47
N PRO A 575 23.58 -1.80 20.66
CA PRO A 575 22.95 -1.29 21.87
C PRO A 575 23.39 0.15 22.15
N TYR A 576 22.43 1.02 22.47
CA TYR A 576 22.70 2.38 22.93
C TYR A 576 23.17 2.31 24.38
N ARG A 577 24.44 2.65 24.60
CA ARG A 577 24.99 2.93 25.92
C ARG A 577 25.05 4.45 25.96
N GLY A 578 24.29 5.11 26.83
CA GLY A 578 24.26 6.59 26.91
C GLY A 578 25.64 7.22 27.03
N ASP A 579 25.73 8.55 27.01
CA ASP A 579 26.99 9.30 27.17
C ASP A 579 27.63 9.12 28.58
N ASP A 580 28.07 7.92 28.91
CA ASP A 580 28.98 7.65 30.03
C ASP A 580 30.43 8.02 29.65
N THR A 581 30.70 8.32 28.38
CA THR A 581 31.98 8.88 27.91
C THR A 581 32.17 10.31 28.39
N ALA A 582 31.11 11.13 28.45
CA ALA A 582 31.21 12.51 28.98
C ALA A 582 31.52 12.56 30.49
N LYS A 583 31.18 11.50 31.25
CA LYS A 583 31.50 11.41 32.68
C LYS A 583 32.87 10.80 32.98
N LYS A 584 33.48 10.07 32.04
CA LYS A 584 34.84 9.53 32.23
C LYS A 584 35.92 10.59 31.98
N ASP A 585 35.70 11.49 31.03
CA ASP A 585 36.65 12.55 30.72
C ASP A 585 36.72 13.65 31.81
N GLU A 586 35.70 13.78 32.67
CA GLU A 586 35.75 14.67 33.85
C GLU A 586 36.45 14.04 35.08
N VAL A 587 36.62 12.71 35.10
CA VAL A 587 37.27 12.01 36.23
C VAL A 587 38.77 11.82 35.99
N GLU A 588 39.24 11.88 34.74
CA GLU A 588 40.68 11.91 34.40
C GLU A 588 41.30 13.32 34.38
N VAL A 589 40.52 14.37 34.67
CA VAL A 589 41.00 15.77 34.76
C VAL A 589 40.76 16.39 36.15
N LYS A 590 40.66 15.57 37.21
CA LYS A 590 40.67 16.07 38.61
C LYS A 590 41.75 15.44 39.47
#